data_AF-A0A821UMC4-F1
#
_entry.id   AF-A0A821UMC4-F1
#
_cell.length_a   1.000
_cell.length_b   1.000
_cell.length_c   1.000
_cell.angle_alpha   90.00
_cell.angle_beta   90.00
_cell.angle_gamma   90.00
#
_symmetry.space_group_name_H-M   'P 1'
#
loop_
_entity.id
_entity.type
_entity.pdbx_description
1 polymer ?
#
loop_
_entity_poly.entity_id
_entity_poly.type
_entity_poly.pdbx_seq_one_letter_code
_entity_poly.pdbx_strand_id
1 'polypeptide(L)' 'VSGTQQLSIVIRFVPDPNRCTIDNAYIVKEYFLGFIPLAQFDAETLSNKIVEFLNYWKIPLESCICLCFDG' A
#
# COMPACT_ATOMS: atom_id res chain seq x y z
N VAL A 1 -11.84 -26.39 2.44
CA VAL A 1 -11.69 -25.38 1.37
C VAL A 1 -10.35 -24.69 1.61
N SER A 2 -9.30 -25.00 0.85
CA SER A 2 -8.06 -24.23 0.95
C SER A 2 -8.29 -22.92 0.20
N GLY A 3 -8.61 -21.86 0.94
CA GLY A 3 -8.80 -20.54 0.36
C GLY A 3 -7.48 -19.99 -0.18
N THR A 4 -7.49 -19.39 -1.37
CA THR A 4 -6.36 -18.63 -1.89
C THR A 4 -6.09 -17.47 -0.92
N GLN A 5 -4.90 -17.44 -0.33
CA GLN A 5 -4.47 -16.31 0.50
C GLN A 5 -4.16 -15.12 -0.41
N GLN A 6 -4.56 -13.92 0.01
CA GLN A 6 -4.39 -12.69 -0.77
C GLN A 6 -3.93 -11.56 0.14
N LEU A 7 -3.03 -10.73 -0.38
CA LEU A 7 -2.62 -9.48 0.23
C LEU A 7 -3.41 -8.34 -0.41
N SER A 8 -4.19 -7.60 0.36
CA SER A 8 -4.76 -6.32 -0.06
C SER A 8 -3.72 -5.21 0.13
N ILE A 9 -3.61 -4.32 -0.84
CA ILE A 9 -2.70 -3.16 -0.73
C ILE A 9 -3.52 -1.87 -0.82
N VAL A 10 -3.34 -1.04 0.20
CA VAL A 10 -3.91 0.31 0.28
C VAL A 10 -2.77 1.28 0.53
N ILE A 11 -2.72 2.37 -0.23
CA ILE A 11 -1.86 3.52 0.10
C ILE A 11 -2.71 4.58 0.73
N ARG A 12 -2.26 5.05 1.89
CA ARG A 12 -2.77 6.22 2.58
C ARG A 12 -1.74 7.33 2.49
N PHE A 13 -2.15 8.50 2.02
CA PHE A 13 -1.25 9.64 1.85
C PHE A 13 -1.96 10.95 2.13
N VAL A 14 -1.17 11.95 2.53
CA VAL A 14 -1.65 13.33 2.72
C VAL A 14 -1.21 14.13 1.49
N PRO A 15 -2.15 14.65 0.68
CA PRO A 15 -1.80 15.46 -0.48
C PRO A 15 -1.12 16.76 -0.03
N ASP A 16 -0.09 17.19 -0.77
CA ASP A 16 0.55 18.49 -0.54
C ASP A 16 -0.45 19.62 -0.88
N PRO A 17 -0.85 20.44 0.11
CA PRO A 17 -1.80 21.52 -0.11
C PRO A 17 -1.28 22.57 -1.10
N ASN A 18 0.04 22.69 -1.29
CA ASN A 18 0.63 23.65 -2.23
C ASN A 18 0.63 23.16 -3.68
N ARG A 19 0.29 21.89 -3.94
CA ARG A 19 0.27 21.28 -5.28
C ARG A 19 -1.13 20.82 -5.72
N CYS A 20 -2.15 20.97 -4.86
CA CYS A 20 -3.53 20.58 -5.15
C CYS A 20 -4.44 21.82 -5.17
N THR A 21 -5.14 22.06 -6.29
CA THR A 21 -5.92 23.28 -6.53
C THR A 21 -7.37 23.26 -6.03
N ILE A 22 -7.80 22.28 -5.23
CA ILE A 22 -9.20 22.22 -4.77
C ILE A 22 -9.25 21.79 -3.30
N ASP A 23 -9.64 22.75 -2.47
CA ASP A 23 -10.03 22.69 -1.05
C ASP A 23 -9.00 22.14 -0.03
N ASN A 24 -8.30 23.10 0.58
CA ASN A 24 -7.34 22.95 1.69
C ASN A 24 -7.96 22.49 3.01
N ALA A 25 -8.39 21.24 3.07
CA ALA A 25 -8.47 20.50 4.33
C ALA A 25 -7.50 19.32 4.23
N TYR A 26 -6.77 19.02 5.31
CA TYR A 26 -5.90 17.84 5.45
C TYR A 26 -6.74 16.56 5.38
N ILE A 27 -7.24 16.22 4.18
CA ILE A 27 -8.01 15.02 3.93
C ILE A 27 -6.97 13.94 3.64
N VAL A 28 -6.82 13.04 4.61
CA VAL A 28 -6.13 11.77 4.39
C VAL A 28 -6.83 11.08 3.22
N LYS A 29 -6.12 10.85 2.13
CA LYS A 29 -6.63 10.12 0.97
C LYS A 29 -6.16 8.68 1.04
N GLU A 30 -7.03 7.79 0.60
CA GLU A 30 -6.76 6.36 0.50
C GLU A 30 -7.02 5.90 -0.93
N TYR A 31 -6.08 5.13 -1.47
CA TYR A 31 -6.25 4.42 -2.73
C TYR A 31 -6.06 2.93 -2.48
N PHE A 32 -7.11 2.16 -2.80
CA PHE A 32 -7.02 0.71 -2.93
C PHE A 32 -6.36 0.38 -4.26
N LEU A 33 -5.33 -0.45 -4.21
CA LEU A 33 -4.48 -0.71 -5.39
C LEU A 33 -4.64 -2.13 -5.91
N GLY A 34 -5.37 -2.97 -5.19
CA GLY A 34 -5.71 -4.31 -5.62
C GLY A 34 -5.36 -5.38 -4.60
N PHE A 35 -5.58 -6.61 -5.05
CA PHE A 35 -5.21 -7.83 -4.35
C PHE A 35 -4.04 -8.49 -5.06
N ILE A 36 -3.08 -8.96 -4.28
CA ILE A 36 -1.98 -9.80 -4.77
C ILE A 36 -2.22 -11.22 -4.24
N PRO A 37 -2.38 -12.22 -5.12
CA PRO A 37 -2.47 -13.60 -4.68
C PRO A 37 -1.14 -14.02 -4.05
N LEU A 38 -1.22 -14.68 -2.91
CA LEU A 38 -0.07 -15.20 -2.19
C LEU A 38 0.01 -16.71 -2.39
N ALA A 39 1.18 -17.19 -2.82
CA ALA A 39 1.46 -18.62 -2.86
C ALA A 39 1.66 -19.20 -1.45
N GLN A 40 2.19 -18.38 -0.54
CA GLN A 40 2.45 -18.70 0.87
C GLN A 40 2.21 -17.45 1.73
N PHE A 41 1.67 -17.64 2.93
CA PHE A 41 1.48 -16.57 3.91
C PHE A 41 2.58 -16.62 4.96
N ASP A 42 3.74 -16.13 4.57
CA ASP A 42 4.92 -15.96 5.40
C ASP A 42 5.49 -14.55 5.22
N ALA A 43 6.27 -14.10 6.20
CA ALA A 43 6.80 -12.74 6.24
C ALA A 43 7.71 -12.41 5.05
N GLU A 44 8.47 -13.39 4.54
CA GLU A 44 9.38 -13.21 3.43
C GLU A 44 8.59 -12.95 2.14
N THR A 45 7.63 -13.82 1.82
CA THR A 45 6.75 -13.67 0.65
C THR A 45 6.01 -12.33 0.69
N LEU A 46 5.46 -11.94 1.85
CA LEU A 46 4.77 -10.66 2.02
C LEU A 46 5.70 -9.47 1.75
N SER A 47 6.89 -9.47 2.36
CA SER A 47 7.85 -8.39 2.22
C SER A 47 8.31 -8.20 0.77
N ASN A 48 8.60 -9.31 0.07
CA ASN A 48 8.98 -9.29 -1.34
C ASN A 48 7.87 -8.70 -2.22
N LYS A 49 6.61 -9.07 -1.97
CA LYS A 49 5.45 -8.52 -2.71
C LYS A 49 5.22 -7.04 -2.45
N ILE A 50 5.42 -6.57 -1.22
CA ILE A 50 5.34 -5.14 -0.90
C ILE A 50 6.43 -4.36 -1.64
N VAL A 51 7.68 -4.85 -1.63
CA VAL A 51 8.80 -4.18 -2.32
C VAL A 51 8.61 -4.16 -3.84
N GLU A 52 8.21 -5.28 -4.45
CA GLU A 52 7.85 -5.35 -5.88
C GLU A 52 6.79 -4.30 -6.23
N PHE A 53 5.78 -4.18 -5.38
CA PHE A 53 4.69 -3.23 -5.57
C PHE A 53 5.14 -1.78 -5.47
N LEU A 54 5.89 -1.42 -4.43
CA LEU A 54 6.44 -0.07 -4.25
C LEU A 54 7.31 0.33 -5.44
N ASN A 55 8.15 -0.58 -5.92
CA ASN A 55 8.97 -0.36 -7.11
C ASN A 55 8.13 -0.14 -8.37
N TYR A 56 7.08 -0.94 -8.59
CA TYR A 56 6.18 -0.78 -9.74
C TYR A 56 5.50 0.61 -9.76
N TRP A 57 5.05 1.09 -8.61
CA TRP A 57 4.42 2.41 -8.48
C TRP A 57 5.41 3.56 -8.29
N LYS A 58 6.72 3.28 -8.29
CA LYS A 58 7.80 4.27 -8.05
C LYS A 58 7.63 5.02 -6.73
N ILE A 59 7.20 4.32 -5.70
CA ILE A 59 7.05 4.86 -4.34
C ILE A 59 8.33 4.55 -3.59
N PRO A 60 9.08 5.56 -3.14
CA PRO A 60 10.28 5.34 -2.34
C PRO A 60 9.91 4.71 -1.00
N LEU A 61 10.57 3.61 -0.63
CA LEU A 61 10.31 2.91 0.63
C LEU A 61 10.54 3.83 1.84
N GLU A 62 11.54 4.71 1.76
CA GLU A 62 11.86 5.72 2.76
C GLU A 62 10.75 6.77 2.96
N SER A 63 9.82 6.89 2.00
CA SER A 63 8.64 7.75 2.12
C SER A 63 7.46 7.05 2.80
N CYS A 64 7.56 5.72 3.05
CA CYS A 64 6.54 4.96 3.74
C CYS A 64 6.71 5.09 5.25
N ILE A 65 5.76 5.79 5.89
CA ILE A 65 5.81 6.10 7.32
C ILE A 65 5.40 4.88 8.19
N CYS A 66 4.56 3.99 7.66
CA CYS A 66 4.07 2.83 8.40
C CYS A 66 3.63 1.70 7.45
N LEU A 67 3.86 0.45 7.86
CA LEU A 67 3.25 -0.75 7.29
C LEU A 67 2.30 -1.34 8.34
N CYS A 68 1.01 -1.35 8.03
CA CYS A 68 -0.02 -1.92 8.91
C CYS A 68 -0.49 -3.26 8.34
N PHE A 69 -0.61 -4.26 9.20
CA PHE A 69 -1.16 -5.57 8.86
C PHE A 69 -2.37 -5.83 9.77
N ASP A 70 -3.49 -6.23 9.19
CA ASP A 70 -4.62 -6.80 9.94
C ASP A 70 -4.48 -8.32 9.88
N GLY A 71 -4.59 -8.97 11.04
CA GLY A 71 -4.22 -10.38 11.26
C GLY A 71 -5.28 -11.37 10.82
#